data_AF-X1ASS1-F1
#
_entry.id   AF-X1ASS1-F1
#
_cell.length_a   1.000
_cell.length_b   1.000
_cell.length_c   1.000
_cell.angle_alpha   90.00
_cell.angle_beta   90.00
_cell.angle_gamma   90.00
#
_symmetry.space_group_name_H-M   'P 1'
#
loop_
_entity.id
_entity.type
_entity.pdbx_description
1 polymer ?
#
loop_
_entity_poly.entity_id
_entity_poly.type
_entity_poly.pdbx_seq_one_letter_code
_entity_poly.pdbx_strand_id
1 'polypeptide(L)'
;MSKAEKTHNKMLNATQGLKNIMGRHFLAIEQAYRDNKPTAWATSGSPVEMLYAMDVQPMLPENSATVSAAQKFSQKFIEIAEEQGFSYDLCSYFKTNIGAVESKAGMIEGGTRKPTFMLSTDVICDTHVNWFQVQAERMNVPHFTIDVPHVVSNTNN
;
A
#
# COMPACT_ATOMS: atom_id res chain seq x y z
N MET A 1 27.70 -35.30 8.48
CA MET A 1 26.86 -34.12 8.17
C MET A 1 27.70 -32.88 8.44
N SER A 2 28.22 -32.20 7.40
CA SER A 2 29.04 -31.01 7.61
C SER A 2 28.15 -29.88 8.13
N LYS A 3 28.61 -29.21 9.20
CA LYS A 3 27.98 -27.98 9.70
C LYS A 3 28.27 -26.88 8.68
N ALA A 4 27.24 -26.36 8.03
CA ALA A 4 27.37 -25.17 7.20
C ALA A 4 27.78 -23.99 8.09
N GLU A 5 28.98 -23.46 7.89
CA GLU A 5 29.41 -22.20 8.50
C GLU A 5 28.50 -21.07 8.01
N LYS A 6 27.78 -20.43 8.94
CA LYS A 6 26.99 -19.24 8.62
C LYS A 6 27.94 -18.08 8.40
N THR A 7 28.21 -17.76 7.14
CA THR A 7 28.89 -16.51 6.75
C THR A 7 27.97 -15.34 7.08
N HIS A 8 28.29 -14.60 8.15
CA HIS A 8 27.65 -13.32 8.45
C HIS A 8 28.12 -12.28 7.42
N ASN A 9 27.41 -12.18 6.30
CA ASN A 9 27.65 -11.11 5.34
C ASN A 9 27.29 -9.77 5.98
N LYS A 10 28.28 -8.87 6.03
CA LYS A 10 28.08 -7.49 6.47
C LYS A 10 27.04 -6.84 5.55
N MET A 11 25.99 -6.27 6.13
CA MET A 11 24.95 -5.58 5.37
C MET A 11 25.57 -4.39 4.62
N LEU A 12 25.23 -4.26 3.34
CA LEU A 12 25.74 -3.15 2.52
C LEU A 12 25.22 -1.82 3.06
N ASN A 13 26.03 -0.77 2.97
CA ASN A 13 25.63 0.57 3.39
C ASN A 13 24.37 1.05 2.65
N ALA A 14 24.24 0.69 1.36
CA ALA A 14 23.05 0.99 0.56
C ALA A 14 21.78 0.31 1.12
N THR A 15 21.88 -0.95 1.54
CA THR A 15 20.75 -1.68 2.15
C THR A 15 20.33 -1.04 3.47
N GLN A 16 21.29 -0.65 4.30
CA GLN A 16 21.00 0.10 5.53
C GLN A 16 20.33 1.44 5.24
N GLY A 17 20.81 2.15 4.21
CA GLY A 17 20.24 3.41 3.75
C GLY A 17 18.78 3.26 3.33
N LEU A 18 18.48 2.29 2.46
CA LEU A 18 17.11 2.03 2.00
C LEU A 18 16.19 1.65 3.15
N LYS A 19 16.65 0.81 4.08
CA LYS A 19 15.90 0.44 5.29
C LYS A 19 15.52 1.67 6.12
N ASN A 20 16.45 2.63 6.25
CA ASN A 20 16.18 3.88 6.97
C ASN A 20 15.17 4.76 6.24
N ILE A 21 15.25 4.88 4.91
CA ILE A 21 14.30 5.67 4.11
C ILE A 21 12.88 5.08 4.24
N MET A 22 12.74 3.76 4.06
CA MET A 22 11.46 3.07 4.22
C MET A 22 10.92 3.20 5.64
N GLY A 23 11.79 3.04 6.65
CA GLY A 23 11.41 3.22 8.05
C GLY A 23 10.90 4.64 8.33
N ARG A 24 11.56 5.67 7.80
CA ARG A 24 11.09 7.07 7.93
C ARG A 24 9.74 7.28 7.27
N HIS A 25 9.49 6.67 6.11
CA HIS A 25 8.19 6.77 5.43
C HIS A 25 7.05 6.21 6.31
N PHE A 26 7.19 5.00 6.84
CA PHE A 26 6.19 4.42 7.74
C PHE A 26 6.04 5.19 9.05
N LEU A 27 7.13 5.72 9.61
CA LEU A 27 7.07 6.57 10.80
C LEU A 27 6.36 7.90 10.52
N ALA A 28 6.55 8.50 9.34
CA ALA A 28 5.85 9.71 8.94
C ALA A 28 4.33 9.48 8.83
N ILE A 29 3.91 8.31 8.33
CA ILE A 29 2.50 7.91 8.32
C ILE A 29 1.94 7.82 9.74
N GLU A 30 2.62 7.12 10.65
CA GLU A 30 2.20 7.02 12.06
C GLU A 30 2.14 8.38 12.75
N GLN A 31 3.13 9.25 12.48
CA GLN A 31 3.18 10.58 13.04
C GLN A 31 2.04 11.45 12.52
N ALA A 32 1.78 11.46 11.22
CA ALA A 32 0.68 12.20 10.62
C ALA A 32 -0.68 11.77 11.20
N TYR A 33 -0.87 10.45 11.38
CA TYR A 33 -2.07 9.92 12.03
C TYR A 33 -2.21 10.39 13.49
N ARG A 34 -1.13 10.37 14.28
CA ARG A 34 -1.14 10.83 15.67
C ARG A 34 -1.40 12.34 15.79
N ASP A 35 -0.85 13.12 14.88
CA ASP A 35 -0.96 14.57 14.85
C ASP A 35 -2.29 15.05 14.22
N ASN A 36 -3.15 14.13 13.78
CA ASN A 36 -4.36 14.43 12.99
C ASN A 36 -4.07 15.27 11.74
N LYS A 37 -2.88 15.10 11.14
CA LYS A 37 -2.58 15.70 9.84
C LYS A 37 -3.32 14.95 8.73
N PRO A 38 -3.73 15.63 7.65
CA PRO A 38 -4.34 14.97 6.51
C PRO A 38 -3.46 13.85 5.96
N THR A 39 -4.09 12.71 5.69
CA THR A 39 -3.43 11.55 5.07
C THR A 39 -4.26 11.05 3.90
N ALA A 40 -3.62 10.48 2.88
CA ALA A 40 -4.30 9.92 1.73
C ALA A 40 -3.81 8.52 1.45
N TRP A 41 -4.73 7.61 1.15
CA TRP A 41 -4.33 6.40 0.42
C TRP A 41 -4.15 6.78 -1.03
N ALA A 42 -2.99 6.45 -1.58
CA ALA A 42 -2.63 6.71 -2.95
C ALA A 42 -2.20 5.41 -3.61
N THR A 43 -2.67 5.14 -4.82
CA THR A 43 -2.09 4.06 -5.62
C THR A 43 -0.65 4.42 -5.99
N SER A 44 0.18 3.42 -6.20
CA SER A 44 1.61 3.58 -6.53
C SER A 44 1.88 4.35 -7.82
N GLY A 45 0.91 4.43 -8.74
CA GLY A 45 0.97 5.26 -9.95
C GLY A 45 0.46 6.70 -9.74
N SER A 46 -0.09 7.04 -8.58
CA SER A 46 -0.63 8.38 -8.32
C SER A 46 0.50 9.41 -8.18
N PRO A 47 0.30 10.65 -8.66
CA PRO A 47 1.28 11.73 -8.51
C PRO A 47 1.34 12.20 -7.04
N VAL A 48 2.16 11.53 -6.24
CA VAL A 48 2.32 11.80 -4.80
C VAL A 48 2.84 13.22 -4.52
N GLU A 49 3.47 13.86 -5.50
CA GLU A 49 3.91 15.25 -5.45
C GLU A 49 2.75 16.21 -5.16
N MET A 50 1.56 15.95 -5.70
CA MET A 50 0.36 16.75 -5.40
C MET A 50 -0.02 16.65 -3.93
N LEU A 51 0.09 15.46 -3.34
CA LEU A 51 -0.22 15.21 -1.94
C LEU A 51 0.79 15.92 -1.04
N TYR A 52 2.09 15.79 -1.32
CA TYR A 52 3.13 16.49 -0.57
C TYR A 52 3.00 18.01 -0.66
N ALA A 53 2.66 18.56 -1.84
CA ALA A 53 2.44 20.00 -2.01
C ALA A 53 1.26 20.54 -1.17
N MET A 54 0.33 19.67 -0.79
CA MET A 54 -0.83 19.99 0.05
C MET A 54 -0.61 19.63 1.53
N ASP A 55 0.62 19.29 1.94
CA ASP A 55 0.95 18.78 3.28
C ASP A 55 0.14 17.52 3.68
N VAL A 56 -0.25 16.71 2.69
CA VAL A 56 -0.94 15.44 2.88
C VAL A 56 0.08 14.30 2.86
N GLN A 57 0.10 13.48 3.91
CA GLN A 57 1.00 12.32 3.95
C GLN A 57 0.42 11.16 3.14
N PRO A 58 1.07 10.73 2.03
CA PRO A 58 0.62 9.57 1.27
C PRO A 58 0.91 8.27 2.02
N MET A 59 -0.02 7.34 1.90
CA MET A 59 0.07 5.95 2.30
C MET A 59 -0.18 5.10 1.05
N LEU A 60 0.69 4.12 0.78
CA LEU A 60 0.57 3.26 -0.39
C LEU A 60 0.17 1.86 0.08
N PRO A 61 -1.12 1.46 -0.01
CA PRO A 61 -1.58 0.14 0.39
C PRO A 61 -0.82 -1.01 -0.27
N GLU A 62 -0.27 -0.81 -1.47
CA GLU A 62 0.57 -1.81 -2.13
C GLU A 62 1.87 -2.10 -1.37
N ASN A 63 2.49 -1.06 -0.80
CA ASN A 63 3.67 -1.23 0.04
C ASN A 63 3.31 -2.04 1.29
N SER A 64 2.16 -1.75 1.91
CA SER A 64 1.66 -2.51 3.05
C SER A 64 1.43 -3.99 2.70
N ALA A 65 0.82 -4.29 1.56
CA ALA A 65 0.60 -5.66 1.12
C ALA A 65 1.92 -6.44 0.87
N THR A 66 2.94 -5.78 0.30
CA THR A 66 4.27 -6.40 0.13
C THR A 66 4.98 -6.64 1.47
N VAL A 67 4.81 -5.75 2.45
CA VAL A 67 5.29 -5.97 3.82
C VAL A 67 4.62 -7.20 4.42
N SER A 68 3.29 -7.33 4.32
CA SER A 68 2.58 -8.54 4.77
C SER A 68 3.12 -9.81 4.11
N ALA A 69 3.34 -9.78 2.79
CA ALA A 69 3.86 -10.92 2.05
C ALA A 69 5.28 -11.31 2.50
N ALA A 70 6.17 -10.32 2.62
CA ALA A 70 7.56 -10.55 3.08
C ALA A 70 7.61 -11.09 4.52
N GLN A 71 6.68 -10.68 5.37
CA GLN A 71 6.55 -11.13 6.76
C GLN A 71 5.72 -12.42 6.91
N LYS A 72 5.24 -13.00 5.80
CA LYS A 72 4.41 -14.23 5.77
C LYS A 72 3.04 -14.09 6.45
N PHE A 73 2.49 -12.88 6.51
CA PHE A 73 1.12 -12.62 6.98
C PHE A 73 0.08 -12.61 5.86
N SER A 74 0.50 -12.43 4.60
CA SER A 74 -0.43 -12.23 3.47
C SER A 74 -1.44 -13.36 3.27
N GLN A 75 -1.03 -14.63 3.47
CA GLN A 75 -1.93 -15.77 3.29
C GLN A 75 -3.19 -15.65 4.14
N LYS A 76 -3.03 -15.39 5.45
CA LYS A 76 -4.15 -15.21 6.38
C LYS A 76 -5.08 -14.08 5.93
N PHE A 77 -4.52 -12.97 5.46
CA PHE A 77 -5.33 -11.84 4.99
C PHE A 77 -6.07 -12.14 3.69
N ILE A 78 -5.45 -12.89 2.78
CA ILE A 78 -6.10 -13.34 1.55
C ILE A 78 -7.29 -14.24 1.87
N GLU A 79 -7.13 -15.21 2.77
CA GLU A 79 -8.21 -16.11 3.21
C GLU A 79 -9.39 -15.32 3.80
N ILE A 80 -9.12 -14.31 4.65
CA ILE A 80 -10.16 -13.41 5.19
C ILE A 80 -10.91 -12.67 4.08
N ALA A 81 -10.22 -12.20 3.04
CA ALA A 81 -10.87 -11.52 1.93
C ALA A 81 -11.75 -12.48 1.10
N GLU A 82 -11.29 -13.70 0.87
CA GLU A 82 -12.06 -14.73 0.15
C GLU A 82 -13.31 -15.16 0.95
N GLU A 83 -13.21 -15.27 2.28
CA GLU A 83 -14.36 -15.51 3.17
C GLU A 83 -15.42 -14.40 3.10
N GLN A 84 -15.02 -13.16 2.79
CA GLN A 84 -15.94 -12.05 2.56
C GLN A 84 -16.62 -12.08 1.19
N GLY A 85 -16.32 -13.08 0.35
CA GLY A 85 -16.91 -13.27 -0.97
C GLY A 85 -16.15 -12.61 -2.12
N PHE A 86 -14.93 -12.12 -1.88
CA PHE A 86 -14.08 -11.65 -2.97
C PHE A 86 -13.53 -12.83 -3.78
N SER A 87 -13.55 -12.72 -5.11
CA SER A 87 -13.08 -13.78 -6.01
C SER A 87 -11.60 -14.11 -5.76
N TYR A 88 -11.27 -15.40 -5.79
CA TYR A 88 -9.90 -15.88 -5.67
C TYR A 88 -8.99 -15.37 -6.81
N ASP A 89 -9.57 -15.03 -7.97
CA ASP A 89 -8.85 -14.48 -9.14
C ASP A 89 -8.38 -13.03 -8.95
N LEU A 90 -8.87 -12.33 -7.91
CA LEU A 90 -8.42 -10.96 -7.63
C LEU A 90 -6.95 -10.94 -7.19
N CYS A 91 -6.28 -9.83 -7.51
CA CYS A 91 -4.88 -9.61 -7.18
C CYS A 91 -4.62 -9.85 -5.68
N SER A 92 -3.52 -10.52 -5.36
CA SER A 92 -3.11 -10.78 -3.98
C SER A 92 -2.91 -9.50 -3.17
N TYR A 93 -2.52 -8.38 -3.79
CA TYR A 93 -2.41 -7.07 -3.14
C TYR A 93 -3.76 -6.60 -2.60
N PHE A 94 -4.80 -6.65 -3.46
CA PHE A 94 -6.18 -6.33 -3.10
C PHE A 94 -6.63 -7.18 -1.92
N LYS A 95 -6.54 -8.51 -2.05
CA LYS A 95 -7.04 -9.45 -1.04
C LYS A 95 -6.28 -9.30 0.28
N THR A 96 -4.95 -9.12 0.22
CA THR A 96 -4.12 -8.87 1.40
C THR A 96 -4.55 -7.59 2.12
N ASN A 97 -4.82 -6.51 1.39
CA ASN A 97 -5.25 -5.26 2.01
C ASN A 97 -6.65 -5.36 2.62
N ILE A 98 -7.60 -5.98 1.92
CA ILE A 98 -8.95 -6.22 2.46
C ILE A 98 -8.87 -6.96 3.79
N GLY A 99 -8.14 -8.07 3.85
CA GLY A 99 -7.99 -8.85 5.07
C GLY A 99 -7.19 -8.14 6.16
N ALA A 100 -6.14 -7.39 5.80
CA ALA A 100 -5.35 -6.62 6.76
C ALA A 100 -6.20 -5.52 7.43
N VAL A 101 -7.07 -4.85 6.66
CA VAL A 101 -7.99 -3.84 7.18
C VAL A 101 -9.06 -4.46 8.05
N GLU A 102 -9.69 -5.55 7.59
CA GLU A 102 -10.72 -6.27 8.36
C GLU A 102 -10.20 -6.72 9.72
N SER A 103 -9.01 -7.31 9.72
CA SER A 103 -8.36 -7.83 10.93
C SER A 103 -7.71 -6.74 11.80
N LYS A 104 -7.78 -5.47 11.39
CA LYS A 104 -7.14 -4.32 12.06
C LYS A 104 -5.65 -4.54 12.28
N ALA A 105 -4.98 -5.10 11.28
CA ALA A 105 -3.57 -5.47 11.33
C ALA A 105 -2.67 -4.28 11.73
N GLY A 106 -1.61 -4.57 12.46
CA GLY A 106 -0.60 -3.56 12.80
C GLY A 106 0.27 -3.19 11.60
N MET A 107 0.95 -2.03 11.66
CA MET A 107 1.88 -1.60 10.58
C MET A 107 2.98 -2.64 10.29
N ILE A 108 3.46 -3.36 11.31
CA ILE A 108 4.50 -4.40 11.16
C ILE A 108 3.98 -5.58 10.33
N GLU A 109 2.68 -5.87 10.44
CA GLU A 109 2.03 -6.95 9.69
C GLU A 109 1.60 -6.50 8.29
N GLY A 110 1.84 -5.24 7.92
CA GLY A 110 1.36 -4.62 6.68
C GLY A 110 -0.08 -4.10 6.77
N GLY A 111 -0.51 -3.71 7.98
CA GLY A 111 -1.67 -2.84 8.15
C GLY A 111 -1.41 -1.42 7.62
N THR A 112 -2.46 -0.60 7.66
CA THR A 112 -2.41 0.82 7.27
C THR A 112 -3.42 1.61 8.10
N ARG A 113 -3.29 2.94 8.13
CA ARG A 113 -4.20 3.82 8.89
C ARG A 113 -5.36 4.25 8.01
N LYS A 114 -6.52 4.51 8.65
CA LYS A 114 -7.65 5.13 7.98
C LYS A 114 -7.23 6.49 7.43
N PRO A 115 -7.36 6.76 6.11
CA PRO A 115 -6.96 8.03 5.55
C PRO A 115 -8.05 9.10 5.74
N THR A 116 -7.70 10.35 5.44
CA THR A 116 -8.66 11.45 5.27
C THR A 116 -9.46 11.29 3.98
N PHE A 117 -8.82 10.85 2.90
CA PHE A 117 -9.45 10.55 1.61
C PHE A 117 -8.64 9.50 0.82
N MET A 118 -9.24 8.98 -0.24
CA MET A 118 -8.58 8.06 -1.17
C MET A 118 -8.32 8.76 -2.51
N LEU A 119 -7.14 8.53 -3.07
CA LEU A 119 -6.74 8.94 -4.40
C LEU A 119 -6.31 7.70 -5.19
N SER A 120 -7.09 7.32 -6.18
CA SER A 120 -6.71 6.23 -7.09
C SER A 120 -6.35 6.76 -8.47
N THR A 121 -5.57 5.96 -9.19
CA THR A 121 -5.41 6.07 -10.63
C THR A 121 -5.40 4.69 -11.26
N ASP A 122 -5.86 4.61 -12.49
CA ASP A 122 -5.94 3.44 -13.37
C ASP A 122 -4.67 3.21 -14.21
N VAL A 123 -3.65 4.07 -14.07
CA VAL A 123 -2.34 3.96 -14.77
C VAL A 123 -1.76 2.54 -14.75
N ILE A 124 -1.94 1.81 -13.64
CA ILE A 124 -1.41 0.45 -13.47
C ILE A 124 -2.45 -0.60 -13.89
N CYS A 125 -3.67 -0.51 -13.33
CA CYS A 125 -4.79 -1.37 -13.65
C CYS A 125 -6.10 -0.85 -13.05
N ASP A 126 -7.22 -1.22 -13.67
CA ASP A 126 -8.56 -0.84 -13.23
C ASP A 126 -8.94 -1.43 -11.86
N THR A 127 -8.35 -2.57 -11.49
CA THR A 127 -8.58 -3.21 -10.19
C THR A 127 -8.20 -2.28 -9.04
N HIS A 128 -7.20 -1.39 -9.20
CA HIS A 128 -6.86 -0.40 -8.18
C HIS A 128 -7.99 0.60 -7.92
N VAL A 129 -8.72 1.01 -8.96
CA VAL A 129 -9.84 1.96 -8.82
C VAL A 129 -10.96 1.32 -8.00
N ASN A 130 -11.37 0.10 -8.38
CA ASN A 130 -12.41 -0.65 -7.66
C ASN A 130 -11.99 -1.00 -6.23
N TRP A 131 -10.71 -1.31 -6.02
CA TRP A 131 -10.15 -1.54 -4.69
C TRP A 131 -10.32 -0.32 -3.77
N PHE A 132 -9.91 0.85 -4.26
CA PHE A 132 -9.97 2.07 -3.48
C PHE A 132 -11.42 2.49 -3.25
N GLN A 133 -12.31 2.27 -4.23
CA GLN A 133 -13.74 2.49 -4.06
C GLN A 133 -14.30 1.64 -2.91
N VAL A 134 -14.04 0.32 -2.91
CA VAL A 134 -14.49 -0.60 -1.85
C VAL A 134 -14.02 -0.15 -0.48
N GLN A 135 -12.75 0.25 -0.35
CA GLN A 135 -12.20 0.66 0.93
C GLN A 135 -12.68 2.06 1.36
N ALA A 136 -12.91 2.97 0.41
CA ALA A 136 -13.49 4.27 0.68
C ALA A 136 -14.90 4.16 1.24
N GLU A 137 -15.73 3.27 0.65
CA GLU A 137 -17.08 2.96 1.14
C GLU A 137 -17.02 2.35 2.56
N ARG A 138 -16.17 1.34 2.78
CA ARG A 138 -15.99 0.70 4.09
C ARG A 138 -15.53 1.67 5.18
N MET A 139 -14.62 2.58 4.84
CA MET A 139 -14.07 3.55 5.78
C MET A 139 -14.91 4.83 5.86
N ASN A 140 -15.91 5.00 5.00
CA ASN A 140 -16.70 6.22 4.84
C ASN A 140 -15.80 7.47 4.70
N VAL A 141 -14.97 7.47 3.65
CA VAL A 141 -14.08 8.59 3.30
C VAL A 141 -14.27 8.99 1.83
N PRO A 142 -14.01 10.25 1.45
CA PRO A 142 -14.08 10.66 0.04
C PRO A 142 -13.09 9.88 -0.83
N HIS A 143 -13.50 9.56 -2.06
CA HIS A 143 -12.67 8.90 -3.07
C HIS A 143 -12.59 9.77 -4.32
N PHE A 144 -11.37 10.03 -4.76
CA PHE A 144 -11.06 10.73 -5.99
C PHE A 144 -10.27 9.81 -6.92
N THR A 145 -10.61 9.82 -8.21
CA THR A 145 -9.93 9.03 -9.23
C THR A 145 -9.32 9.95 -10.28
N ILE A 146 -8.04 9.73 -10.58
CA ILE A 146 -7.38 10.27 -11.77
C ILE A 146 -7.48 9.19 -12.85
N ASP A 147 -8.42 9.37 -13.76
CA ASP A 147 -8.61 8.55 -14.97
C ASP A 147 -7.57 8.96 -16.01
N VAL A 148 -6.69 8.03 -16.37
CA VAL A 148 -5.60 8.23 -17.32
C VAL A 148 -5.86 7.41 -18.57
N PRO A 149 -6.06 8.08 -19.73
CA PRO A 149 -6.31 7.39 -20.99
C PRO A 149 -5.20 6.38 -21.34
N HIS A 150 -5.58 5.13 -21.60
CA HIS A 150 -4.63 4.09 -22.04
C HIS A 150 -3.98 4.40 -23.39
N VAL A 151 -4.65 5.19 -24.23
CA VAL A 151 -4.17 5.59 -25.54
C VAL A 151 -4.25 7.11 -25.63
N VAL A 152 -3.11 7.72 -25.94
CA VAL A 152 -2.98 9.16 -26.17
C VAL A 152 -2.47 9.39 -27.58
N SER A 153 -3.08 10.34 -28.30
CA SER A 153 -2.60 10.75 -29.62
C SER A 153 -1.28 11.54 -29.51
N ASN A 154 -0.44 11.48 -30.55
CA ASN A 154 0.79 12.29 -30.69
C ASN A 154 1.94 11.98 -29.72
N THR A 155 2.08 10.74 -29.25
CA THR A 155 3.24 10.30 -28.42
C THR A 155 4.36 9.64 -29.19
N ASN A 156 4.13 9.29 -30.46
CA ASN A 156 5.14 8.73 -31.35
C ASN A 156 5.50 9.81 -32.39
N ASN A 157 6.41 10.72 -32.03
CA ASN A 157 7.15 11.50 -33.03
C ASN A 157 8.19 10.61 -33.71
#